data_AF-A0A0G0WH84-F1
#
_entry.id   AF-A0A0G0WH84-F1
#
_cell.length_a   1.000
_cell.length_b   1.000
_cell.length_c   1.000
_cell.angle_alpha   90.00
_cell.angle_beta   90.00
_cell.angle_gamma   90.00
#
_symmetry.space_group_name_H-M   'P 1'
#
loop_
_entity.id
_entity.type
_entity.pdbx_description
1 polymer ?
#
loop_
_entity_poly.entity_id
_entity_poly.type
_entity_poly.pdbx_seq_one_letter_code
_entity_poly.pdbx_strand_id
1 'polypeptide(L)'
;MNLLEKNIDEYIDGLVTQVLSSPAFNMVSLQQQEEMNNKLYNHFYQVILDTTIDNLNEEQISQLEALDPESPQMEEKISLFAAQIPGLAQVLEQKLNEEVAKIKQTGQIPQ
;
A
#
# COMPACT_ATOMS: atom_id res chain seq x y z
N MET A 1 -8.68 15.58 -3.57
CA MET A 1 -9.16 14.60 -2.59
C MET A 1 -7.99 13.68 -2.32
N ASN A 2 -7.41 13.78 -1.13
CA ASN A 2 -6.14 13.14 -0.77
C ASN A 2 -6.36 11.67 -0.39
N LEU A 3 -5.33 10.83 -0.55
CA LEU A 3 -5.35 9.42 -0.15
C LEU A 3 -5.72 9.21 1.32
N LEU A 4 -5.27 10.14 2.20
CA LEU A 4 -5.61 10.18 3.62
C LEU A 4 -7.05 10.65 3.91
N GLU A 5 -7.73 11.28 2.96
CA GLU A 5 -9.17 11.63 3.07
C GLU A 5 -10.08 10.47 2.66
N LYS A 6 -9.55 9.48 1.95
CA LYS A 6 -10.23 8.22 1.63
C LYS A 6 -9.83 7.16 2.65
N ASN A 7 -10.74 6.22 2.91
CA ASN A 7 -10.37 5.02 3.64
C ASN A 7 -9.29 4.28 2.83
N ILE A 8 -8.12 4.02 3.43
CA ILE A 8 -6.99 3.33 2.77
C ILE A 8 -7.45 1.98 2.20
N ASP A 9 -8.30 1.27 2.92
CA ASP A 9 -8.83 -0.03 2.50
C ASP A 9 -9.65 0.11 1.21
N GLU A 10 -10.55 1.10 1.14
CA GLU A 10 -11.34 1.38 -0.07
C GLU A 10 -10.46 1.80 -1.26
N TYR A 11 -9.36 2.51 -0.98
CA TYR A 11 -8.42 2.90 -2.01
C TYR A 11 -7.66 1.67 -2.56
N ILE A 12 -7.14 0.82 -1.67
CA ILE A 12 -6.47 -0.44 -2.04
C ILE A 12 -7.42 -1.34 -2.82
N ASP A 13 -8.66 -1.53 -2.36
CA ASP A 13 -9.68 -2.31 -3.07
C ASP A 13 -9.92 -1.80 -4.49
N GLY A 14 -9.93 -0.47 -4.65
CA GLY A 14 -9.99 0.19 -5.95
C GLY A 14 -8.81 -0.18 -6.85
N LEU A 15 -7.58 -0.15 -6.32
CA LEU A 15 -6.38 -0.53 -7.07
C LEU A 15 -6.37 -2.01 -7.44
N VAL A 16 -6.72 -2.90 -6.51
CA VAL A 16 -6.82 -4.35 -6.72
C VAL A 16 -7.80 -4.63 -7.86
N THR A 17 -8.99 -4.03 -7.82
CA THR A 17 -10.00 -4.13 -8.89
C THR A 17 -9.45 -3.63 -10.23
N GLN A 18 -8.71 -2.53 -10.20
CA GLN A 18 -8.11 -1.94 -11.40
C GLN A 18 -7.06 -2.85 -12.03
N VAL A 19 -6.29 -3.60 -11.24
CA VAL A 19 -5.29 -4.56 -11.71
C VAL A 19 -5.97 -5.82 -12.25
N LEU A 20 -6.88 -6.42 -11.49
CA LEU A 20 -7.55 -7.67 -11.87
C LEU A 20 -8.45 -7.52 -13.12
N SER A 21 -8.93 -6.31 -13.41
CA SER A 21 -9.65 -6.00 -14.65
C SER A 21 -8.75 -5.77 -15.87
N SER A 22 -7.42 -5.82 -15.71
CA SER A 22 -6.50 -5.61 -16.82
C SER A 22 -6.30 -6.87 -17.68
N PRO A 23 -5.90 -6.72 -18.96
CA PRO A 23 -5.73 -7.85 -19.87
C PRO A 23 -4.78 -8.95 -19.38
N ALA A 24 -3.79 -8.59 -18.56
CA ALA A 24 -2.84 -9.53 -17.98
C ALA A 24 -3.50 -10.58 -17.05
N PHE A 25 -4.70 -10.28 -16.53
CA PHE A 25 -5.42 -11.13 -15.58
C PHE A 25 -6.79 -11.57 -16.11
N ASN A 26 -7.09 -11.41 -17.41
CA ASN A 26 -8.39 -11.83 -17.98
C ASN A 26 -8.60 -13.36 -18.02
N MET A 27 -7.56 -14.16 -17.83
CA MET A 27 -7.63 -15.64 -17.93
C MET A 27 -7.49 -16.36 -16.59
N VAL A 28 -7.42 -15.65 -15.45
CA VAL A 28 -7.33 -16.29 -14.14
C VAL A 28 -8.69 -16.83 -13.70
N SER A 29 -8.67 -18.02 -13.10
CA SER A 29 -9.87 -18.64 -12.53
C SER A 29 -10.37 -17.87 -11.30
N LEU A 30 -11.61 -18.10 -10.88
CA LEU A 30 -12.16 -17.49 -9.66
C LEU A 30 -11.30 -17.76 -8.41
N GLN A 31 -10.79 -19.00 -8.28
CA GLN A 31 -9.91 -19.36 -7.16
C GLN A 31 -8.57 -18.62 -7.21
N GLN A 32 -8.01 -18.45 -8.41
CA GLN A 32 -6.80 -17.65 -8.61
C GLN A 32 -7.05 -16.17 -8.36
N GLN A 33 -8.23 -15.64 -8.70
CA GLN A 33 -8.58 -14.25 -8.42
C GLN A 33 -8.58 -13.96 -6.91
N GLU A 34 -9.09 -14.86 -6.07
CA GLU A 34 -9.10 -14.67 -4.61
C GLU A 34 -7.67 -14.66 -4.04
N GLU A 35 -6.81 -15.60 -4.47
CA GLU A 35 -5.40 -15.60 -4.08
C GLU A 35 -4.66 -14.34 -4.54
N MET A 36 -4.96 -13.86 -5.74
CA MET A 36 -4.35 -12.66 -6.29
C MET A 36 -4.85 -11.39 -5.64
N ASN A 37 -6.11 -11.35 -5.23
CA ASN A 37 -6.67 -10.25 -4.46
C ASN A 37 -5.86 -10.07 -3.16
N ASN A 38 -5.71 -11.13 -2.37
CA ASN A 38 -4.93 -11.09 -1.13
C ASN A 38 -3.47 -10.67 -1.37
N LYS A 39 -2.84 -11.19 -2.43
CA LYS A 39 -1.46 -10.81 -2.79
C LYS A 39 -1.33 -9.33 -3.17
N LEU A 40 -2.26 -8.83 -3.99
CA LEU A 40 -2.27 -7.41 -4.39
C LEU A 40 -2.55 -6.50 -3.19
N TYR A 41 -3.49 -6.90 -2.33
CA TYR A 41 -3.81 -6.17 -1.11
C TYR A 41 -2.58 -6.03 -0.21
N ASN A 42 -1.94 -7.16 0.10
CA ASN A 42 -0.73 -7.17 0.93
C ASN A 42 0.42 -6.37 0.30
N HIS A 43 0.62 -6.51 -1.01
CA HIS A 43 1.65 -5.74 -1.73
C HIS A 43 1.40 -4.24 -1.64
N PHE A 44 0.19 -3.76 -1.93
CA PHE A 44 -0.13 -2.33 -1.85
C PHE A 44 -0.06 -1.81 -0.42
N TYR A 45 -0.48 -2.61 0.56
CA TYR A 45 -0.35 -2.25 1.97
C TYR A 45 1.12 -2.11 2.38
N GLN A 46 1.98 -3.04 1.95
CA GLN A 46 3.42 -2.97 2.18
C GLN A 46 4.05 -1.74 1.50
N VAL A 47 3.68 -1.43 0.26
CA VAL A 47 4.14 -0.21 -0.43
C VAL A 47 3.76 1.05 0.36
N ILE A 48 2.58 1.09 0.97
CA ILE A 48 2.16 2.21 1.82
C ILE A 48 3.04 2.31 3.07
N LEU A 49 3.28 1.19 3.75
CA LEU A 49 4.12 1.15 4.94
C LEU A 49 5.55 1.56 4.63
N ASP A 50 6.17 0.94 3.64
CA ASP A 50 7.56 1.22 3.23
C ASP A 50 7.72 2.68 2.83
N THR A 51 6.79 3.21 2.01
CA THR A 51 6.82 4.63 1.61
C THR A 51 6.63 5.55 2.80
N THR A 52 5.79 5.19 3.76
CA THR A 52 5.59 5.99 4.98
C THR A 52 6.88 6.01 5.79
N ILE A 53 7.48 4.85 6.04
CA ILE A 53 8.73 4.69 6.80
C ILE A 53 9.89 5.46 6.14
N ASP A 54 10.03 5.35 4.82
CA ASP A 54 11.06 6.07 4.03
C ASP A 54 10.95 7.59 4.12
N ASN A 55 9.79 8.12 4.49
CA ASN A 55 9.54 9.55 4.66
C ASN A 55 9.58 10.01 6.12
N LEU A 56 9.85 9.10 7.06
CA LEU A 56 10.08 9.45 8.46
C LEU A 56 11.49 10.00 8.66
N ASN A 57 11.62 10.90 9.63
CA ASN A 57 12.93 11.34 10.10
C ASN A 57 13.54 10.37 11.13
N GLU A 58 14.84 10.51 11.42
CA GLU A 58 15.57 9.62 12.34
C GLU A 58 14.94 9.56 13.75
N GLU A 59 14.37 10.66 14.24
CA GLU A 59 13.71 10.70 15.55
C GLU A 59 12.41 9.88 15.54
N GLN A 60 11.62 10.00 14.48
CA GLN A 60 10.39 9.22 14.29
C GLN A 60 10.70 7.73 14.12
N ILE A 61 11.73 7.38 13.35
CA ILE A 61 12.20 5.99 13.18
C ILE A 61 12.63 5.42 14.54
N SER A 62 13.45 6.14 15.30
CA SER A 62 13.89 5.71 16.64
C SER A 62 12.71 5.46 17.60
N GLN A 63 11.62 6.21 17.45
CA GLN A 63 10.41 6.00 18.24
C GLN A 63 9.62 4.76 17.81
N LEU A 64 9.71 4.34 16.56
CA LEU A 64 9.10 3.10 16.06
C LEU A 64 9.94 1.87 16.44
N GLU A 65 11.27 1.96 16.34
CA GLU A 65 12.17 0.86 16.72
C GLU A 65 12.07 0.47 18.20
N ALA A 66 11.61 1.38 19.05
CA ALA A 66 11.36 1.13 20.47
C ALA A 66 10.03 0.40 20.75
N LEU A 67 9.17 0.21 19.73
CA LEU A 67 7.88 -0.45 19.85
C LEU A 67 7.96 -1.89 19.34
N ASP A 68 7.07 -2.73 19.84
CA ASP A 68 6.84 -4.05 19.27
C ASP A 68 6.16 -3.89 17.89
N PRO A 69 6.74 -4.41 16.79
CA PRO A 69 6.21 -4.29 15.44
C PRO A 69 4.77 -4.79 15.26
N GLU A 70 4.34 -5.76 16.08
CA GLU A 70 2.99 -6.33 16.02
C GLU A 70 2.02 -5.66 16.99
N SER A 71 2.46 -4.62 17.71
CA SER A 71 1.61 -3.94 18.67
C SER A 71 0.65 -2.94 18.00
N PRO A 72 -0.59 -2.81 18.51
CA PRO A 72 -1.49 -1.73 18.08
C PRO A 72 -0.88 -0.33 18.25
N GLN A 73 0.08 -0.18 19.17
CA GLN A 73 0.80 1.07 19.41
C GLN A 73 1.71 1.43 18.23
N MET A 74 2.33 0.43 17.57
CA MET A 74 3.11 0.62 16.36
C MET A 74 2.23 1.19 15.24
N GLU A 75 1.07 0.56 15.00
CA GLU A 75 0.12 0.99 13.97
C GLU A 75 -0.40 2.43 14.22
N GLU A 76 -0.77 2.74 15.46
CA GLU A 76 -1.22 4.07 15.84
C GLU A 76 -0.11 5.12 15.62
N LYS A 77 1.13 4.79 15.99
CA LYS A 77 2.27 5.71 15.85
C LYS A 77 2.63 5.97 14.39
N ILE A 78 2.62 4.93 13.55
CA ILE A 78 2.82 5.07 12.09
C ILE A 78 1.73 5.97 11.50
N SER A 79 0.47 5.76 11.89
CA SER A 79 -0.66 6.57 11.43
C SER A 79 -0.52 8.04 11.82
N LEU A 80 -0.08 8.31 13.06
CA LEU A 80 0.19 9.66 13.55
C LEU A 80 1.32 10.34 12.78
N PHE A 81 2.41 9.63 12.51
CA PHE A 81 3.52 10.19 11.73
C PHE A 81 3.16 10.41 10.27
N ALA A 82 2.43 9.48 9.65
CA ALA A 82 1.92 9.62 8.29
C ALA A 82 1.10 10.92 8.13
N ALA A 83 0.24 11.23 9.10
CA ALA A 83 -0.57 12.46 9.10
C ALA A 83 0.27 13.75 9.23
N GLN A 84 1.50 13.65 9.73
CA GLN A 84 2.40 14.78 9.93
C GLN A 84 3.32 15.04 8.74
N ILE A 85 3.48 14.09 7.81
CA ILE A 85 4.34 14.23 6.64
C ILE A 85 3.61 15.05 5.56
N PRO A 86 4.07 16.28 5.25
CA PRO A 86 3.45 17.07 4.19
C PRO A 86 3.67 16.42 2.83
N GLY A 87 2.60 16.23 2.06
CA GLY A 87 2.69 15.67 0.71
C GLY A 87 2.73 14.13 0.64
N LEU A 88 2.70 13.42 1.78
CA LEU A 88 2.80 11.96 1.79
C LEU A 88 1.70 11.30 0.96
N ALA A 89 0.48 11.80 1.03
CA ALA A 89 -0.65 11.27 0.26
C ALA A 89 -0.38 11.28 -1.25
N GLN A 90 0.25 12.33 -1.78
CA GLN A 90 0.62 12.42 -3.18
C GLN A 90 1.77 11.47 -3.54
N VAL A 91 2.75 11.31 -2.63
CA VAL A 91 3.86 10.37 -2.81
C VAL A 91 3.33 8.93 -2.84
N LEU A 92 2.43 8.57 -1.92
CA LEU A 92 1.77 7.28 -1.86
C LEU A 92 0.96 7.01 -3.13
N GLU A 93 0.13 7.96 -3.56
CA GLU A 93 -0.65 7.83 -4.79
C GLU A 93 0.26 7.62 -6.01
N GLN A 94 1.37 8.35 -6.11
CA GLN A 94 2.34 8.16 -7.19
C GLN A 94 2.93 6.75 -7.16
N LYS A 95 3.45 6.31 -6.01
CA LYS A 95 4.08 4.98 -5.84
C LYS A 95 3.12 3.84 -6.14
N LEU A 96 1.89 3.93 -5.66
CA LEU A 96 0.85 2.93 -5.89
C LEU A 96 0.45 2.87 -7.38
N ASN A 97 0.33 4.02 -8.05
CA ASN A 97 0.06 4.06 -9.49
C ASN A 97 1.22 3.49 -10.33
N GLU A 98 2.47 3.73 -9.93
CA GLU A 98 3.66 3.12 -10.56
C GLU A 98 3.63 1.59 -10.43
N GLU A 99 3.34 1.08 -9.23
CA GLU A 99 3.22 -0.36 -8.98
C GLU A 99 2.06 -1.00 -9.74
N VAL A 100 0.90 -0.35 -9.76
CA VAL A 100 -0.25 -0.78 -10.58
C VAL A 100 0.12 -0.88 -12.05
N ALA A 101 0.80 0.15 -12.60
CA ALA A 101 1.21 0.15 -14.01
C ALA A 101 2.18 -1.00 -14.31
N LYS A 102 3.16 -1.21 -13.43
CA LYS A 102 4.15 -2.30 -13.53
C LYS A 102 3.49 -3.68 -13.48
N ILE A 103 2.57 -3.91 -12.55
CA ILE A 103 1.86 -5.19 -12.41
C ILE A 103 0.99 -5.45 -13.64
N LYS A 104 0.25 -4.43 -14.13
CA LYS A 104 -0.55 -4.54 -15.35
C LYS A 104 0.27 -4.86 -16.59
N GLN A 105 1.49 -4.33 -16.67
CA GLN A 105 2.37 -4.56 -17.81
C GLN A 105 3.01 -5.96 -17.77
N THR A 106 3.42 -6.42 -16.59
CA THR A 106 4.18 -7.66 -16.43
C THR A 106 3.32 -8.88 -16.14
N GLY A 107 2.10 -8.68 -15.61
CA GLY A 107 1.25 -9.75 -15.08
C GLY A 107 1.80 -10.35 -13.78
N GLN A 108 2.82 -9.74 -13.17
CA GLN A 108 3.50 -10.26 -11.98
C GLN A 108 3.30 -9.32 -10.80
N ILE A 109 2.92 -9.91 -9.66
CA ILE A 109 2.88 -9.22 -8.37
C ILE A 109 4.26 -9.40 -7.73
N PRO A 110 5.00 -8.31 -7.40
CA PRO A 110 6.25 -8.41 -6.67
C PRO A 110 6.09 -9.19 -5.37
N GLN A 111 7.17 -9.87 -4.95
CA GLN A 111 7.25 -10.54 -3.65
C GLN A 111 7.97 -9.67 -2.63
#